data_AF-A0A3R6XZL4-F1
#
_entry.id   AF-A0A3R6XZL4-F1
#
_cell.length_a   1.000
_cell.length_b   1.000
_cell.length_c   1.000
_cell.angle_alpha   90.00
_cell.angle_beta   90.00
_cell.angle_gamma   90.00
#
_symmetry.space_group_name_H-M   'P 1'
#
loop_
_entity.id
_entity.type
_entity.pdbx_description
1 polymer ?
#
loop_
_entity_poly.entity_id
_entity_poly.type
_entity_poly.pdbx_seq_one_letter_code
_entity_poly.pdbx_strand_id
1 'polypeptide(L)'
;ASTGTLVPHTELRVVCPSSGADLPPDQVGELWYRGPQVMLGYLDNDQATEDTTTTCGFLKTGDLGYIDNDGHVFVVDRLKELIKYKGHQALRTPDSPATHLLARFLNASDPSILDRFKVIAQVVNEADCGVTGYTKKLLTKNNGTPVLTRPQHRMYHTPAYTEVDVDVHVFSLVARTGIHALVDKTAGMLIDVAFVLQGESEDELPEQVLGVCRLVRVDLSKAAHVADVAARSCGREDA
;
A
#
# COMPACT_ATOMS: atom_id res chain seq x y z
N ALA A 1 19.23 8.55 2.49
CA ALA A 1 20.62 8.76 2.94
C ALA A 1 21.17 7.43 3.39
N SER A 2 22.46 7.14 3.17
CA SER A 2 23.08 5.89 3.64
C SER A 2 23.12 5.83 5.17
N THR A 3 22.99 4.63 5.74
CA THR A 3 23.21 4.36 7.17
C THR A 3 24.65 3.96 7.50
N GLY A 4 25.55 4.01 6.51
CA GLY A 4 26.95 3.62 6.64
C GLY A 4 27.22 2.17 6.25
N THR A 5 28.41 1.68 6.61
CA THR A 5 28.86 0.30 6.36
C THR A 5 28.68 -0.57 7.61
N LEU A 6 28.87 -1.88 7.46
CA LEU A 6 28.78 -2.81 8.59
C LEU A 6 29.89 -2.57 9.61
N VAL A 7 29.54 -2.62 10.88
CA VAL A 7 30.53 -2.65 11.96
C VAL A 7 31.30 -3.99 11.92
N PRO A 8 32.55 -4.04 12.41
CA PRO A 8 33.36 -5.26 12.41
C PRO A 8 32.62 -6.46 13.02
N HIS A 9 32.90 -7.65 12.49
CA HIS A 9 32.28 -8.92 12.92
C HIS A 9 30.75 -8.99 12.76
N THR A 10 30.20 -8.17 11.85
CA THR A 10 28.79 -8.22 11.48
C THR A 10 28.64 -8.69 10.04
N GLU A 11 27.70 -9.61 9.84
CA GLU A 11 27.23 -10.06 8.54
C GLU A 11 25.84 -9.50 8.28
N LEU A 12 25.59 -9.09 7.04
CA LEU A 12 24.28 -8.66 6.55
C LEU A 12 23.89 -9.51 5.34
N ARG A 13 22.64 -9.96 5.32
CA ARG A 13 21.98 -10.52 4.14
C ARG A 13 20.80 -9.62 3.76
N VAL A 14 20.63 -9.38 2.47
CA VAL A 14 19.43 -8.73 1.93
C VAL A 14 18.57 -9.85 1.35
N VAL A 15 17.45 -10.16 1.99
CA VAL A 15 16.66 -11.36 1.69
C VAL A 15 15.32 -10.98 1.07
N CYS A 16 14.95 -11.65 -0.01
CA CYS A 16 13.64 -11.48 -0.63
C CYS A 16 12.52 -11.95 0.31
N PRO A 17 11.57 -11.09 0.73
CA PRO A 17 10.55 -11.48 1.70
C PRO A 17 9.56 -12.55 1.19
N SER A 18 9.46 -12.77 -0.12
CA SER A 18 8.55 -13.75 -0.72
C SER A 18 9.22 -15.10 -0.98
N SER A 19 10.49 -15.13 -1.41
CA SER A 19 11.20 -16.37 -1.74
C SER A 19 12.17 -16.84 -0.68
N GLY A 20 12.59 -15.97 0.25
CA GLY A 20 13.64 -16.25 1.22
C GLY A 20 15.06 -16.33 0.63
N ALA A 21 15.23 -15.97 -0.65
CA ALA A 21 16.51 -15.98 -1.34
C ALA A 21 17.33 -14.70 -1.08
N ASP A 22 18.65 -14.81 -1.11
CA ASP A 22 19.53 -13.64 -1.09
C ASP A 22 19.41 -12.83 -2.37
N LEU A 23 19.37 -11.52 -2.21
CA LEU A 23 19.33 -10.57 -3.31
C LEU A 23 20.74 -10.01 -3.59
N PRO A 24 21.06 -9.70 -4.86
CA PRO A 24 22.31 -9.03 -5.21
C PRO A 24 22.31 -7.57 -4.73
N PRO A 25 23.47 -6.88 -4.81
CA PRO A 25 23.55 -5.44 -4.54
C PRO A 25 22.51 -4.63 -5.32
N ASP A 26 22.14 -3.48 -4.76
CA ASP A 26 21.16 -2.53 -5.28
C ASP A 26 19.72 -3.06 -5.41
N GLN A 27 19.41 -4.26 -4.89
CA GLN A 27 18.05 -4.78 -4.82
C GLN A 27 17.48 -4.69 -3.40
N VAL A 28 16.22 -4.25 -3.31
CA VAL A 28 15.52 -4.05 -2.03
C VAL A 28 14.98 -5.37 -1.49
N GLY A 29 15.41 -5.75 -0.29
CA GLY A 29 14.91 -6.89 0.46
C GLY A 29 14.85 -6.61 1.96
N GLU A 30 14.49 -7.61 2.76
CA GLU A 30 14.58 -7.53 4.22
C GLU A 30 16.04 -7.64 4.67
N LEU A 31 16.45 -6.75 5.57
CA LEU A 31 17.80 -6.73 6.12
C LEU A 31 17.92 -7.73 7.28
N TRP A 32 18.76 -8.73 7.12
CA TRP A 32 19.02 -9.75 8.13
C TRP A 32 20.45 -9.63 8.66
N TYR A 33 20.61 -9.45 9.97
CA TYR A 33 21.93 -9.24 10.59
C TYR A 33 22.36 -10.43 11.45
N ARG A 34 23.66 -10.74 11.42
CA ARG A 34 24.29 -11.68 12.35
C ARG A 34 25.57 -11.07 12.90
N GLY A 35 25.77 -11.12 14.20
CA GLY A 35 26.96 -10.55 14.84
C GLY A 35 26.84 -10.55 16.36
N PRO A 36 27.92 -10.17 17.07
CA PRO A 36 27.98 -10.19 18.54
C PRO A 36 26.97 -9.24 19.21
N GLN A 37 26.46 -8.25 18.48
CA GLN A 37 25.47 -7.28 18.96
C GLN A 37 24.02 -7.79 18.89
N VAL A 38 23.76 -8.93 18.24
CA VAL A 38 22.41 -9.48 18.12
C VAL A 38 21.97 -10.05 19.47
N MET A 39 20.72 -9.77 19.86
CA MET A 39 20.15 -10.27 21.11
C MET A 39 20.09 -11.80 21.16
N LEU A 40 20.14 -12.38 22.37
CA LEU A 40 19.96 -13.83 22.55
C LEU A 40 18.54 -14.29 22.26
N GLY A 41 17.55 -13.41 22.47
CA GLY A 41 16.13 -13.69 22.30
C GLY A 41 15.28 -12.74 23.12
N TYR A 42 13.97 -12.92 23.04
CA TYR A 42 13.00 -12.23 23.88
C TYR A 42 12.87 -12.96 25.22
N LEU A 43 12.84 -12.19 26.32
CA LEU A 43 12.66 -12.72 27.67
C LEU A 43 11.31 -13.43 27.79
N ASP A 44 11.34 -14.69 28.24
CA ASP A 44 10.18 -15.56 28.45
C ASP A 44 9.24 -15.69 27.24
N ASN A 45 9.79 -15.53 26.02
CA ASN A 45 9.02 -15.62 24.78
C ASN A 45 9.80 -16.34 23.69
N ASP A 46 9.91 -17.65 23.84
CA ASP A 46 10.62 -18.53 22.91
C ASP A 46 10.02 -18.47 21.51
N GLN A 47 8.69 -18.42 21.38
CA GLN A 47 8.02 -18.32 20.08
C GLN A 47 8.41 -17.05 19.32
N ALA A 48 8.37 -15.88 19.97
CA ALA A 48 8.78 -14.64 19.32
C ALA A 48 10.27 -14.65 18.94
N THR A 49 11.09 -15.36 19.72
CA THR A 49 12.52 -15.54 19.44
C THR A 49 12.73 -16.39 18.19
N GLU A 50 12.06 -17.53 18.10
CA GLU A 50 12.08 -18.42 16.93
C GLU A 50 11.55 -17.74 15.66
N ASP A 51 10.50 -16.92 15.78
CA ASP A 51 9.94 -16.19 14.64
C ASP A 51 10.91 -15.14 14.09
N THR A 52 11.65 -14.48 14.99
CA THR A 52 12.51 -13.32 14.71
C THR A 52 13.95 -13.70 14.36
N THR A 53 14.39 -14.91 14.71
CA THR A 53 15.73 -15.41 14.41
C THR A 53 15.68 -16.56 13.41
N THR A 54 16.75 -16.76 12.66
CA THR A 54 16.89 -17.92 11.78
C THR A 54 17.69 -19.02 12.46
N THR A 55 17.55 -20.25 11.99
CA THR A 55 18.35 -21.39 12.46
C THR A 55 19.85 -21.21 12.26
N CYS A 56 20.27 -20.32 11.35
CA CYS A 56 21.67 -19.96 11.12
C CYS A 56 22.13 -18.69 11.87
N GLY A 57 21.32 -18.21 12.82
CA GLY A 57 21.69 -17.15 13.77
C GLY A 57 21.52 -15.72 13.24
N PHE A 58 20.77 -15.52 12.15
CA PHE A 58 20.44 -14.18 11.66
C PHE A 58 19.18 -13.64 12.34
N LEU A 59 19.22 -12.36 12.70
CA LEU A 59 18.09 -11.57 13.16
C LEU A 59 17.34 -10.99 11.95
N LYS A 60 16.05 -11.31 11.84
CA LYS A 60 15.13 -10.68 10.87
C LYS A 60 14.67 -9.35 11.44
N THR A 61 15.16 -8.24 10.87
CA THR A 61 14.88 -6.90 11.43
C THR A 61 13.46 -6.41 11.14
N GLY A 62 12.82 -6.95 10.10
CA GLY A 62 11.62 -6.35 9.53
C GLY A 62 11.88 -4.97 8.91
N ASP A 63 13.13 -4.57 8.67
CA ASP A 63 13.51 -3.38 7.90
C ASP A 63 13.80 -3.80 6.45
N LEU A 64 13.29 -3.01 5.51
CA LEU A 64 13.61 -3.15 4.09
C LEU A 64 14.75 -2.22 3.73
N GLY A 65 15.66 -2.75 2.93
CA GLY A 65 16.80 -1.99 2.45
C GLY A 65 17.57 -2.71 1.37
N TYR A 66 18.66 -2.10 0.95
CA TYR A 66 19.63 -2.68 0.04
C TYR A 66 21.05 -2.31 0.48
N ILE A 67 22.02 -3.01 -0.08
CA ILE A 67 23.44 -2.68 0.02
C ILE A 67 23.92 -2.31 -1.38
N ASP A 68 24.66 -1.21 -1.51
CA ASP A 68 25.27 -0.83 -2.77
C ASP A 68 26.57 -1.61 -3.03
N ASN A 69 27.15 -1.43 -4.21
CA ASN A 69 28.41 -2.08 -4.59
C ASN A 69 29.62 -1.64 -3.76
N ASP A 70 29.53 -0.50 -3.06
CA ASP A 70 30.58 0.03 -2.18
C ASP A 70 30.39 -0.45 -0.73
N GLY A 71 29.39 -1.29 -0.45
CA GLY A 71 29.11 -1.87 0.86
C GLY A 71 28.34 -0.96 1.81
N HIS A 72 27.76 0.13 1.31
CA HIS A 72 26.91 1.02 2.10
C HIS A 72 25.49 0.49 2.17
N VAL A 73 24.93 0.52 3.37
CA VAL A 73 23.57 0.06 3.64
C VAL A 73 22.60 1.24 3.51
N PHE A 74 21.44 0.97 2.94
CA PHE A 74 20.34 1.92 2.80
C PHE A 74 19.06 1.29 3.33
N VAL A 75 18.47 1.91 4.35
CA VAL A 75 17.15 1.54 4.85
C VAL A 75 16.11 2.35 4.07
N VAL A 76 15.13 1.63 3.52
CA VAL A 76 14.09 2.18 2.66
C VAL A 76 12.77 2.31 3.42
N ASP A 77 12.37 1.26 4.15
CA ASP A 77 11.03 1.17 4.75
C ASP A 77 10.96 0.03 5.80
N ARG A 78 9.81 -0.19 6.44
CA ARG A 78 9.54 -1.32 7.35
C ARG A 78 8.65 -2.37 6.67
N LEU A 79 8.99 -3.65 6.84
CA LEU A 79 8.21 -4.80 6.35
C LEU A 79 6.78 -4.84 6.92
N LYS A 80 6.57 -4.33 8.14
CA LYS A 80 5.23 -4.20 8.74
C LYS A 80 4.45 -2.98 8.23
N GLU A 81 5.14 -2.00 7.65
CA GLU A 81 4.54 -0.80 7.03
C GLU A 81 4.27 -1.01 5.52
N LEU A 82 4.87 -2.07 4.95
CA LEU A 82 4.45 -2.66 3.69
C LEU A 82 3.00 -3.15 3.78
N ILE A 83 2.06 -2.36 3.27
CA ILE A 83 0.68 -2.80 3.07
C ILE A 83 0.70 -3.86 1.96
N LYS A 84 0.68 -5.14 2.36
CA LYS A 84 0.52 -6.28 1.46
C LYS A 84 -0.96 -6.50 1.21
N TYR A 85 -1.41 -6.35 -0.03
CA TYR A 85 -2.76 -6.71 -0.41
C TYR A 85 -2.77 -8.07 -1.12
N LYS A 86 -3.38 -9.09 -0.50
CA LYS A 86 -3.51 -10.46 -1.08
C LYS A 86 -2.24 -11.02 -1.74
N GLY A 87 -1.05 -10.74 -1.18
CA GLY A 87 0.24 -11.19 -1.71
C GLY A 87 0.86 -10.27 -2.77
N HIS A 88 0.16 -9.23 -3.21
CA HIS A 88 0.68 -8.18 -4.09
C HIS A 88 1.37 -7.09 -3.25
N GLN A 89 2.57 -6.70 -3.70
CA GLN A 89 3.32 -5.58 -3.15
C GLN A 89 3.10 -4.35 -4.02
N ALA A 90 3.17 -3.16 -3.42
CA ALA A 90 3.16 -1.92 -4.16
C ALA A 90 4.36 -1.83 -5.13
N LEU A 91 4.16 -1.11 -6.22
CA LEU A 91 5.09 -0.88 -7.32
C LEU A 91 6.40 -0.32 -6.77
N ARG A 92 7.52 -0.97 -7.10
CA ARG A 92 8.86 -0.59 -6.62
C ARG A 92 9.89 -0.46 -7.74
N THR A 93 9.55 -0.89 -8.95
CA THR A 93 10.46 -0.92 -10.11
C THR A 93 10.12 0.20 -11.09
N PRO A 94 11.06 1.15 -11.35
CA PRO A 94 10.83 2.27 -12.27
C PRO A 94 10.57 1.85 -13.72
N ASP A 95 11.17 0.76 -14.18
CA ASP A 95 11.00 0.25 -15.55
C ASP A 95 10.25 -1.10 -15.52
N SER A 96 8.92 -1.01 -15.44
CA SER A 96 8.04 -2.18 -15.42
C SER A 96 6.79 -1.91 -16.27
N PRO A 97 6.10 -2.95 -16.77
CA PRO A 97 4.85 -2.77 -17.52
C PRO A 97 3.80 -1.97 -16.75
N ALA A 98 3.74 -2.13 -15.43
CA ALA A 98 2.84 -1.36 -14.56
C ALA A 98 3.21 0.13 -14.50
N THR A 99 4.50 0.48 -14.51
CA THR A 99 4.97 1.87 -14.56
C THR A 99 4.65 2.50 -15.92
N HIS A 100 4.83 1.75 -17.01
CA HIS A 100 4.45 2.19 -18.36
C HIS A 100 2.93 2.41 -18.48
N LEU A 101 2.14 1.50 -17.91
CA LEU A 101 0.68 1.61 -17.87
C LEU A 101 0.24 2.80 -17.02
N LEU A 102 0.88 3.04 -15.87
CA LEU A 102 0.63 4.23 -15.04
C LEU A 102 0.97 5.52 -15.81
N ALA A 103 2.12 5.57 -16.48
CA ALA A 103 2.49 6.73 -17.29
C ALA A 103 1.48 6.99 -18.41
N ARG A 104 0.99 5.95 -19.08
CA ARG A 104 -0.09 6.07 -20.08
C ARG A 104 -1.38 6.59 -19.46
N PHE A 105 -1.80 6.02 -18.33
CA PHE A 105 -3.01 6.44 -17.61
C PHE A 105 -2.97 7.91 -17.20
N LEU A 106 -1.84 8.39 -16.66
CA LEU A 106 -1.68 9.78 -16.24
C LEU A 106 -1.69 10.79 -17.40
N ASN A 107 -1.44 10.34 -18.64
CA ASN A 107 -1.40 11.20 -19.83
C ASN A 107 -2.54 10.90 -20.82
N ALA A 108 -3.46 10.00 -20.47
CA ALA A 108 -4.51 9.57 -21.38
C ALA A 108 -5.67 10.57 -21.42
N SER A 109 -6.19 10.83 -22.62
CA SER A 109 -7.51 11.46 -22.82
C SER A 109 -8.58 10.45 -23.22
N ASP A 110 -8.19 9.20 -23.52
CA ASP A 110 -9.09 8.15 -23.98
C ASP A 110 -9.75 7.44 -22.78
N PRO A 111 -11.09 7.40 -22.71
CA PRO A 111 -11.83 6.63 -21.72
C PRO A 111 -11.38 5.16 -21.62
N SER A 112 -10.90 4.53 -22.70
CA SER A 112 -10.44 3.14 -22.68
C SER A 112 -9.33 2.89 -21.65
N ILE A 113 -8.46 3.88 -21.43
CA ILE A 113 -7.38 3.83 -20.44
C ILE A 113 -7.85 4.39 -19.10
N LEU A 114 -8.56 5.51 -19.11
CA LEU A 114 -9.02 6.18 -17.89
C LEU A 114 -9.93 5.26 -17.06
N ASP A 115 -10.80 4.49 -17.71
CA ASP A 115 -11.69 3.56 -17.01
C ASP A 115 -10.97 2.39 -16.32
N ARG A 116 -9.65 2.25 -16.46
CA ARG A 116 -8.89 1.13 -15.89
C ARG A 116 -8.48 1.34 -14.43
N PHE A 117 -8.84 2.46 -13.80
CA PHE A 117 -8.55 2.68 -12.38
C PHE A 117 -9.37 1.75 -11.46
N LYS A 118 -8.65 1.01 -10.61
CA LYS A 118 -9.18 0.10 -9.59
C LYS A 118 -8.75 0.57 -8.21
N VAL A 119 -9.69 0.57 -7.30
CA VAL A 119 -9.43 0.82 -5.88
C VAL A 119 -9.78 -0.44 -5.11
N ILE A 120 -8.95 -0.74 -4.12
CA ILE A 120 -9.13 -1.87 -3.24
C ILE A 120 -9.11 -1.33 -1.82
N ALA A 121 -10.23 -1.45 -1.11
CA ALA A 121 -10.33 -1.01 0.28
C ALA A 121 -10.46 -2.21 1.21
N GLN A 122 -9.62 -2.25 2.25
CA GLN A 122 -9.64 -3.28 3.26
C GLN A 122 -9.73 -2.67 4.66
N VAL A 123 -10.79 -2.98 5.40
CA VAL A 123 -10.89 -2.68 6.83
C VAL A 123 -10.08 -3.71 7.60
N VAL A 124 -8.98 -3.27 8.20
CA VAL A 124 -8.01 -4.13 8.89
C VAL A 124 -8.54 -4.59 10.25
N ASN A 125 -9.16 -3.68 11.00
CA ASN A 125 -9.68 -3.93 12.35
C ASN A 125 -11.18 -4.24 12.35
N GLU A 126 -11.66 -5.03 11.39
CA GLU A 126 -13.09 -5.32 11.19
C GLU A 126 -13.80 -5.80 12.47
N ALA A 127 -13.13 -6.63 13.28
CA ALA A 127 -13.67 -7.16 14.52
C ALA A 127 -13.94 -6.08 15.59
N ASP A 128 -13.18 -4.99 15.57
CA ASP A 128 -13.19 -3.94 16.58
C ASP A 128 -14.09 -2.76 16.21
N CYS A 129 -14.56 -2.69 14.96
CA CYS A 129 -15.33 -1.57 14.43
C CYS A 129 -16.79 -1.50 14.90
N GLY A 130 -17.26 -2.48 15.70
CA GLY A 130 -18.63 -2.51 16.22
C GLY A 130 -19.71 -2.58 15.13
N VAL A 131 -19.36 -3.07 13.94
CA VAL A 131 -20.30 -3.27 12.82
C VAL A 131 -21.08 -4.56 13.06
N THR A 132 -22.41 -4.51 12.96
CA THR A 132 -23.30 -5.64 13.28
C THR A 132 -24.30 -5.92 12.15
N GLY A 133 -25.04 -7.02 12.24
CA GLY A 133 -26.15 -7.35 11.35
C GLY A 133 -25.76 -7.52 9.87
N TYR A 134 -26.58 -6.96 8.98
CA TYR A 134 -26.39 -7.04 7.53
C TYR A 134 -25.13 -6.30 7.06
N THR A 135 -24.83 -5.14 7.65
CA THR A 135 -23.64 -4.34 7.32
C THR A 135 -22.35 -5.12 7.59
N LYS A 136 -22.31 -5.91 8.68
CA LYS A 136 -21.15 -6.78 8.96
C LYS A 136 -20.96 -7.82 7.85
N LYS A 137 -22.03 -8.50 7.45
CA LYS A 137 -21.97 -9.51 6.36
C LYS A 137 -21.50 -8.88 5.04
N LEU A 138 -21.99 -7.68 4.73
CA LEU A 138 -21.59 -6.97 3.52
C LEU A 138 -20.12 -6.54 3.58
N LEU A 139 -19.66 -6.05 4.73
CA LEU A 139 -18.27 -5.70 4.97
C LEU A 139 -17.39 -6.93 4.81
N THR A 140 -17.61 -8.01 5.58
CA THR A 140 -16.80 -9.23 5.51
C THR A 140 -16.72 -9.80 4.10
N LYS A 141 -17.85 -9.80 3.36
CA LYS A 141 -17.91 -10.35 2.00
C LYS A 141 -17.11 -9.53 0.99
N ASN A 142 -17.12 -8.20 1.11
CA ASN A 142 -16.51 -7.30 0.13
C ASN A 142 -15.17 -6.71 0.60
N ASN A 143 -14.71 -7.07 1.80
CA ASN A 143 -13.49 -6.56 2.40
C ASN A 143 -12.28 -6.93 1.53
N GLY A 144 -11.58 -5.93 1.01
CA GLY A 144 -10.47 -6.17 0.09
C GLY A 144 -10.91 -6.79 -1.23
N THR A 145 -12.11 -6.51 -1.74
CA THR A 145 -12.50 -6.83 -3.13
C THR A 145 -12.18 -5.65 -4.04
N PRO A 146 -11.51 -5.84 -5.19
CA PRO A 146 -11.23 -4.74 -6.11
C PRO A 146 -12.51 -4.15 -6.70
N VAL A 147 -12.57 -2.82 -6.76
CA VAL A 147 -13.68 -2.06 -7.34
C VAL A 147 -13.12 -1.21 -8.47
N LEU A 148 -13.67 -1.39 -9.67
CA LEU A 148 -13.44 -0.50 -10.80
C LEU A 148 -14.21 0.79 -10.60
N THR A 149 -13.56 1.94 -10.75
CA THR A 149 -14.17 3.26 -10.55
C THR A 149 -14.78 3.84 -11.84
N ARG A 150 -15.35 2.99 -12.72
CA ARG A 150 -15.88 3.38 -14.05
C ARG A 150 -17.34 3.89 -13.99
N PRO A 151 -17.73 4.96 -14.73
CA PRO A 151 -16.98 6.16 -15.14
C PRO A 151 -17.13 7.21 -14.03
N GLN A 152 -16.68 6.84 -12.85
CA GLN A 152 -17.03 7.50 -11.59
C GLN A 152 -15.87 8.37 -11.10
N HIS A 153 -14.77 8.45 -11.84
CA HIS A 153 -13.61 9.23 -11.45
C HIS A 153 -13.24 10.31 -12.46
N ARG A 154 -12.69 11.42 -11.95
CA ARG A 154 -12.20 12.56 -12.72
C ARG A 154 -10.74 12.79 -12.40
N MET A 155 -9.97 13.16 -13.41
CA MET A 155 -8.56 13.45 -13.24
C MET A 155 -8.31 14.95 -13.38
N TYR A 156 -7.50 15.47 -12.48
CA TYR A 156 -7.02 16.85 -12.52
C TYR A 156 -5.50 16.83 -12.48
N HIS A 157 -4.87 17.63 -13.34
CA HIS A 157 -3.42 17.72 -13.40
C HIS A 157 -2.97 19.08 -12.91
N THR A 158 -2.09 19.09 -11.91
CA THR A 158 -1.37 20.29 -11.48
C THR A 158 0.12 20.07 -11.73
N PRO A 159 0.94 21.13 -11.80
CA PRO A 159 2.39 20.99 -11.94
C PRO A 159 3.06 20.17 -10.82
N ALA A 160 2.44 20.09 -9.64
CA ALA A 160 3.00 19.42 -8.46
C ALA A 160 2.45 18.00 -8.23
N TYR A 161 1.22 17.72 -8.67
CA TYR A 161 0.57 16.43 -8.44
C TYR A 161 -0.61 16.19 -9.42
N THR A 162 -0.96 14.91 -9.60
CA THR A 162 -2.20 14.50 -10.26
C THR A 162 -3.24 14.13 -9.21
N GLU A 163 -4.45 14.66 -9.34
CA GLU A 163 -5.61 14.35 -8.50
C GLU A 163 -6.53 13.37 -9.22
N VAL A 164 -7.07 12.40 -8.49
CA VAL A 164 -8.10 11.48 -8.98
C VAL A 164 -9.28 11.53 -8.02
N ASP A 165 -10.34 12.22 -8.44
CA ASP A 165 -11.58 12.31 -7.68
C ASP A 165 -12.44 11.11 -8.01
N VAL A 166 -12.93 10.37 -7.00
CA VAL A 166 -13.87 9.25 -7.19
C VAL A 166 -15.22 9.63 -6.59
N ASP A 167 -16.22 9.83 -7.44
CA ASP A 167 -17.58 10.11 -7.01
C ASP A 167 -18.31 8.81 -6.65
N VAL A 168 -18.44 8.56 -5.35
CA VAL A 168 -19.12 7.37 -4.82
C VAL A 168 -20.64 7.43 -4.97
N HIS A 169 -21.25 8.59 -5.28
CA HIS A 169 -22.71 8.72 -5.36
C HIS A 169 -23.30 8.08 -6.61
N VAL A 170 -22.48 7.97 -7.66
CA VAL A 170 -22.80 7.32 -8.93
C VAL A 170 -22.50 5.82 -8.93
N PHE A 171 -22.06 5.26 -7.79
CA PHE A 171 -21.86 3.83 -7.64
C PHE A 171 -23.21 3.08 -7.68
N SER A 172 -23.15 1.76 -7.92
CA SER A 172 -24.33 0.90 -7.81
C SER A 172 -25.03 1.07 -6.45
N LEU A 173 -26.35 0.91 -6.41
CA LEU A 173 -27.15 1.08 -5.19
C LEU A 173 -26.61 0.24 -4.02
N VAL A 174 -26.14 -0.98 -4.28
CA VAL A 174 -25.58 -1.88 -3.28
C VAL A 174 -24.29 -1.31 -2.69
N ALA A 175 -23.37 -0.84 -3.55
CA ALA A 175 -22.12 -0.25 -3.11
C ALA A 175 -22.35 1.04 -2.32
N ARG A 176 -23.21 1.93 -2.82
CA ARG A 176 -23.56 3.19 -2.15
C ARG A 176 -24.21 2.96 -0.80
N THR A 177 -25.16 2.03 -0.70
CA THR A 177 -25.82 1.68 0.57
C THR A 177 -24.81 1.11 1.56
N GLY A 178 -23.87 0.27 1.09
CA GLY A 178 -22.81 -0.27 1.92
C GLY A 178 -21.88 0.80 2.50
N ILE A 179 -21.44 1.75 1.67
CA ILE A 179 -20.62 2.89 2.12
C ILE A 179 -21.37 3.73 3.13
N HIS A 180 -22.62 4.14 2.84
CA HIS A 180 -23.43 4.93 3.77
C HIS A 180 -23.64 4.24 5.12
N ALA A 181 -23.85 2.92 5.13
CA ALA A 181 -24.01 2.16 6.37
C ALA A 181 -22.74 2.12 7.25
N LEU A 182 -21.57 2.47 6.69
CA LEU A 182 -20.29 2.50 7.39
C LEU A 182 -19.86 3.92 7.79
N VAL A 183 -20.50 4.99 7.28
CA VAL A 183 -20.11 6.40 7.51
C VAL A 183 -19.91 6.71 8.99
N ASP A 184 -20.89 6.40 9.84
CA ASP A 184 -20.83 6.69 11.29
C ASP A 184 -19.83 5.80 12.06
N LYS A 185 -19.25 4.79 11.40
CA LYS A 185 -18.29 3.86 11.99
C LYS A 185 -16.86 4.11 11.50
N THR A 186 -16.69 4.94 10.48
CA THR A 186 -15.37 5.22 9.86
C THR A 186 -14.37 5.84 10.84
N ALA A 187 -14.83 6.60 11.85
CA ALA A 187 -13.99 7.13 12.92
C ALA A 187 -13.27 6.04 13.76
N GLY A 188 -13.78 4.81 13.77
CA GLY A 188 -13.16 3.66 14.44
C GLY A 188 -12.35 2.74 13.53
N MET A 189 -12.36 2.99 12.21
CA MET A 189 -11.80 2.07 11.22
C MET A 189 -10.34 2.39 10.89
N LEU A 190 -9.58 1.32 10.64
CA LEU A 190 -8.30 1.32 9.96
C LEU A 190 -8.55 0.75 8.56
N ILE A 191 -8.42 1.59 7.54
CA ILE A 191 -8.73 1.21 6.16
C ILE A 191 -7.45 1.30 5.33
N ASP A 192 -6.98 0.15 4.85
CA ASP A 192 -5.93 0.09 3.85
C ASP A 192 -6.55 0.24 2.46
N VAL A 193 -6.05 1.19 1.69
CA VAL A 193 -6.49 1.46 0.33
C VAL A 193 -5.31 1.20 -0.60
N ALA A 194 -5.50 0.31 -1.58
CA ALA A 194 -4.54 0.06 -2.64
C ALA A 194 -5.10 0.54 -3.98
N PHE A 195 -4.22 1.15 -4.78
CA PHE A 195 -4.51 1.64 -6.11
C PHE A 195 -3.93 0.69 -7.14
N VAL A 196 -4.72 0.30 -8.13
CA VAL A 196 -4.34 -0.68 -9.16
C VAL A 196 -4.84 -0.16 -10.50
N LEU A 197 -4.10 -0.40 -11.59
CA LEU A 197 -4.64 -0.27 -12.93
C LEU A 197 -5.01 -1.65 -13.46
N GLN A 198 -6.22 -1.77 -13.98
CA GLN A 198 -6.67 -2.97 -14.65
C GLN A 198 -5.73 -3.25 -15.82
N GLY A 199 -5.21 -4.47 -15.95
CA GLY A 199 -4.44 -4.93 -17.11
C GLY A 199 -5.38 -5.54 -18.16
N GLU A 200 -5.08 -5.36 -19.44
CA GLU A 200 -5.88 -5.94 -20.54
C GLU A 200 -5.05 -6.81 -21.48
N SER A 201 -3.76 -6.55 -21.62
CA SER A 201 -2.84 -7.36 -22.41
C SER A 201 -1.99 -8.30 -21.55
N GLU A 202 -1.35 -9.30 -22.18
CA GLU A 202 -0.51 -10.27 -21.48
C GLU A 202 0.70 -9.62 -20.80
N ASP A 203 1.24 -8.54 -21.36
CA ASP A 203 2.35 -7.78 -20.79
C ASP A 203 1.93 -6.89 -19.60
N GLU A 204 0.66 -6.49 -19.54
CA GLU A 204 0.09 -5.72 -18.42
C GLU A 204 -0.34 -6.63 -17.26
N LEU A 205 -0.29 -7.95 -17.44
CA LEU A 205 -0.66 -8.94 -16.44
C LEU A 205 0.59 -9.65 -15.85
N PRO A 206 0.58 -10.01 -14.56
CA PRO A 206 -0.48 -9.75 -13.58
C PRO A 206 -0.55 -8.27 -13.16
N GLU A 207 -1.75 -7.81 -12.79
CA GLU A 207 -1.96 -6.45 -12.26
C GLU A 207 -1.08 -6.19 -11.03
N GLN A 208 -0.46 -5.00 -11.00
CA GLN A 208 0.40 -4.58 -9.89
C GLN A 208 -0.25 -3.44 -9.11
N VAL A 209 -0.07 -3.46 -7.79
CA VAL A 209 -0.48 -2.36 -6.92
C VAL A 209 0.43 -1.19 -7.19
N LEU A 210 -0.11 -0.05 -7.59
CA LEU A 210 0.65 1.17 -7.88
C LEU A 210 1.10 1.90 -6.62
N GLY A 211 0.26 1.84 -5.59
CA GLY A 211 0.47 2.55 -4.35
C GLY A 211 -0.55 2.12 -3.31
N VAL A 212 -0.23 2.40 -2.05
CA VAL A 212 -1.04 2.05 -0.90
C VAL A 212 -1.08 3.22 0.06
N CYS A 213 -2.22 3.44 0.70
CA CYS A 213 -2.33 4.36 1.81
C CYS A 213 -3.20 3.75 2.91
N ARG A 214 -2.97 4.18 4.15
CA ARG A 214 -3.81 3.81 5.29
C ARG A 214 -4.59 5.01 5.77
N LEU A 215 -5.91 4.89 5.78
CA LEU A 215 -6.81 5.83 6.43
C LEU A 215 -6.98 5.40 7.89
N VAL A 216 -6.54 6.27 8.80
CA VAL A 216 -6.61 6.02 10.24
C VAL A 216 -7.72 6.87 10.83
N ARG A 217 -8.82 6.21 11.25
CA ARG A 217 -9.88 6.85 12.04
C ARG A 217 -10.48 8.11 11.39
N VAL A 218 -10.62 8.07 10.06
CA VAL A 218 -11.20 9.18 9.29
C VAL A 218 -12.70 9.21 9.53
N ASP A 219 -13.20 10.28 10.14
CA ASP A 219 -14.62 10.45 10.44
C ASP A 219 -15.35 11.10 9.26
N LEU A 220 -15.95 10.27 8.41
CA LEU A 220 -16.70 10.73 7.25
C LEU A 220 -17.98 11.48 7.61
N SER A 221 -18.52 11.32 8.83
CA SER A 221 -19.72 12.07 9.25
C SER A 221 -19.44 13.57 9.44
N LYS A 222 -18.16 13.93 9.62
CA LYS A 222 -17.68 15.31 9.74
C LYS A 222 -17.08 15.85 8.45
N ALA A 223 -17.14 15.09 7.36
CA ALA A 223 -16.65 15.54 6.07
C ALA A 223 -17.43 16.79 5.63
N ALA A 224 -16.71 17.82 5.21
CA ALA A 224 -17.33 19.00 4.62
C ALA A 224 -18.02 18.63 3.31
N HIS A 225 -19.14 19.28 3.00
CA HIS A 225 -19.83 19.04 1.74
C HIS A 225 -18.94 19.49 0.58
N VAL A 226 -18.91 18.73 -0.52
CA VAL A 226 -18.03 19.05 -1.68
C VAL A 226 -18.28 20.47 -2.19
N ALA A 227 -19.52 20.97 -2.14
CA ALA A 227 -19.84 22.36 -2.50
C ALA A 227 -19.12 23.41 -1.61
N ASP A 228 -18.93 23.11 -0.32
CA ASP A 228 -18.24 23.98 0.63
C ASP A 228 -16.71 23.89 0.49
N VAL A 229 -16.23 22.75 -0.02
CA VAL A 229 -14.81 22.51 -0.32
C VAL A 229 -14.43 23.07 -1.69
N ALA A 230 -15.32 23.04 -2.68
CA ALA A 230 -15.12 23.54 -4.03
C ALA A 230 -14.79 25.05 -4.06
N ALA A 231 -15.26 25.80 -3.06
CA ALA A 231 -14.88 27.20 -2.85
C ALA A 231 -13.37 27.37 -2.53
N ARG A 232 -12.65 26.32 -2.12
CA ARG A 232 -11.19 26.34 -1.91
C ARG A 232 -10.39 25.92 -3.14
N SER A 233 -11.00 25.23 -4.10
CA SER A 233 -10.35 24.77 -5.34
C SER A 233 -10.61 25.68 -6.55
N CYS A 234 -11.62 26.55 -6.49
CA CYS A 234 -11.93 27.54 -7.54
C CYS A 234 -10.90 28.71 -7.66
N GLY A 235 -9.77 28.65 -6.94
CA GLY A 235 -8.67 29.62 -7.03
C GLY A 235 -7.37 29.02 -7.58
N ARG A 236 -7.44 27.93 -8.36
CA ARG A 236 -6.26 27.20 -8.89
C ARG A 236 -6.16 27.21 -10.42
N GLU A 237 -6.82 28.15 -11.08
CA GLU A 237 -6.43 28.58 -12.42
C GLU A 237 -5.52 29.79 -12.22
N ASP A 238 -4.27 29.70 -12.69
CA ASP A 238 -3.23 30.75 -12.67
C ASP A 238 -2.33 30.89 -11.41
N ALA A 239 -1.59 29.82 -11.06
CA ALA A 239 -0.31 29.93 -10.34
C ALA A 239 0.70 28.86 -10.80
#